data_AF-A0A7C2W5V4-F1
#
_entry.id   AF-A0A7C2W5V4-F1
#
_cell.length_a   1.000
_cell.length_b   1.000
_cell.length_c   1.000
_cell.angle_alpha   90.00
_cell.angle_beta   90.00
_cell.angle_gamma   90.00
#
_symmetry.space_group_name_H-M   'P 1'
#
loop_
_entity.id
_entity.type
_entity.pdbx_description
1 polymer ?
#
loop_
_entity_poly.entity_id
_entity_poly.type
_entity_poly.pdbx_seq_one_letter_code
_entity_poly.pdbx_strand_id
1 'polypeptide(L)'
;MKMSVRIAVVLALCSAVSGATDAKFEVKGADVLKTLVQGHPRLMLLDDDLKGLRRLHDQDVMLERCVKETLEQADRDMSQPMLTYRKIGPRLLSVSRAAMNRMYSLGVAYRWTGDQKYA
;
A
#
# COMPACT_ATOMS: atom_id res chain seq x y z
N MET A 1 -33.92 5.64 -62.02
CA MET A 1 -32.78 6.32 -61.35
C MET A 1 -33.05 6.88 -59.94
N LYS A 2 -34.24 6.74 -59.33
CA LYS A 2 -34.54 7.24 -57.96
C LYS A 2 -34.26 6.23 -56.83
N MET A 3 -33.96 4.96 -57.15
CA MET A 3 -33.72 3.89 -56.18
C MET A 3 -32.25 3.81 -55.72
N SER A 4 -31.32 4.18 -56.60
CA SER A 4 -29.87 4.18 -56.33
C SER A 4 -29.45 5.25 -55.31
N VAL A 5 -30.16 6.38 -55.28
CA VAL A 5 -29.84 7.50 -54.36
C VAL A 5 -30.24 7.18 -52.92
N ARG A 6 -31.33 6.41 -52.72
CA ARG A 6 -31.79 6.04 -51.37
C ARG A 6 -30.89 5.00 -50.69
N ILE A 7 -30.30 4.08 -51.47
CA ILE A 7 -29.33 3.10 -50.95
C ILE A 7 -28.02 3.80 -50.51
N ALA A 8 -27.58 4.80 -51.27
CA ALA A 8 -26.38 5.56 -50.94
C ALA A 8 -26.53 6.37 -49.63
N VAL A 9 -27.72 6.94 -49.37
CA VAL A 9 -27.98 7.71 -48.14
C VAL A 9 -28.06 6.83 -46.90
N VAL A 10 -28.61 5.61 -47.02
CA VAL A 10 -28.67 4.66 -45.89
C VAL A 10 -27.29 4.10 -45.56
N LEU A 11 -26.43 3.85 -46.57
CA LEU A 11 -25.04 3.43 -46.33
C LEU A 11 -24.19 4.53 -45.67
N ALA A 12 -24.45 5.80 -45.96
CA ALA A 12 -23.72 6.93 -45.38
C ALA A 12 -24.08 7.20 -43.90
N LEU A 13 -25.23 6.73 -43.43
CA LEU A 13 -25.68 6.96 -42.04
C LEU A 13 -25.16 5.91 -41.04
N CYS A 14 -24.71 4.73 -41.51
CA CYS A 14 -24.18 3.67 -40.65
C CYS A 14 -22.68 3.83 -40.31
N SER A 15 -21.96 4.79 -40.91
CA SER A 15 -20.52 4.96 -40.68
C SER A 15 -20.16 5.79 -39.46
N ALA A 16 -21.14 6.36 -38.74
CA ALA A 16 -20.89 7.31 -37.65
C ALA A 16 -20.79 6.70 -36.24
N VAL A 17 -20.94 5.37 -36.10
CA VAL A 17 -20.79 4.67 -34.80
C VAL A 17 -19.69 3.62 -34.91
N SER A 18 -18.45 4.07 -34.94
CA SER A 18 -17.27 3.25 -34.62
C SER A 18 -16.09 4.18 -34.37
N GLY A 19 -16.20 4.91 -33.27
CA GLY A 19 -15.18 5.84 -32.81
C GLY A 19 -15.25 6.00 -31.30
N ALA A 20 -15.47 4.91 -30.56
CA ALA A 20 -14.97 4.86 -29.19
C ALA A 20 -13.45 4.83 -29.33
N THR A 21 -12.84 6.01 -29.40
CA THR A 21 -11.41 6.14 -29.28
C THR A 21 -11.05 5.55 -27.93
N ASP A 22 -10.29 4.46 -27.92
CA ASP A 22 -9.52 4.08 -26.75
C ASP A 22 -8.70 5.31 -26.38
N ALA A 23 -9.18 6.06 -25.38
CA ALA A 23 -8.45 7.20 -24.85
C ALA A 23 -7.16 6.62 -24.29
N LYS A 24 -6.08 6.74 -25.06
CA LYS A 24 -4.74 6.35 -24.62
C LYS A 24 -4.41 7.20 -23.41
N PHE A 25 -4.45 6.58 -22.24
CA PHE A 25 -4.06 7.24 -21.00
C PHE A 25 -2.53 7.36 -21.00
N GLU A 26 -2.02 8.47 -21.52
CA GLU A 26 -0.59 8.76 -21.52
C GLU A 26 -0.16 9.25 -20.14
N VAL A 27 0.37 8.34 -19.34
CA VAL A 27 0.94 8.68 -18.03
C VAL A 27 2.40 9.09 -18.21
N LYS A 28 2.70 10.37 -18.07
CA LYS A 28 4.09 10.84 -18.00
C LYS A 28 4.69 10.34 -16.68
N GLY A 29 5.76 9.55 -16.75
CA GLY A 29 6.33 8.87 -15.58
C GLY A 29 6.67 9.80 -14.40
N ALA A 30 7.11 11.03 -14.68
CA ALA A 30 7.39 12.03 -13.65
C ALA A 30 6.12 12.51 -12.90
N ASP A 31 4.96 12.48 -13.56
CA ASP A 31 3.70 12.93 -12.97
C ASP A 31 3.21 11.96 -11.87
N VAL A 32 3.52 10.67 -11.99
CA VAL A 32 3.13 9.62 -11.02
C VAL A 32 3.75 9.86 -9.65
N LEU A 33 4.93 10.48 -9.60
CA LEU A 33 5.69 10.68 -8.36
C LEU A 33 5.48 12.05 -7.73
N LYS A 34 4.67 12.93 -8.35
CA LYS A 34 4.45 14.31 -7.86
C LYS A 34 3.88 14.40 -6.45
N THR A 35 3.12 13.39 -6.04
CA THR A 35 2.51 13.33 -4.70
C THR A 35 3.34 12.55 -3.70
N LEU A 36 4.48 11.99 -4.12
CA LEU A 36 5.34 11.21 -3.25
C LEU A 36 6.05 12.14 -2.27
N VAL A 37 5.80 11.91 -0.97
CA VAL A 37 6.51 12.60 0.12
C VAL A 37 8.01 12.36 -0.05
N GLN A 38 8.81 13.43 0.01
CA GLN A 38 10.27 13.35 -0.06
C GLN A 38 10.82 13.18 1.37
N GLY A 39 11.38 12.00 1.69
CA GLY A 39 11.90 11.69 3.03
C GLY A 39 11.47 10.30 3.53
N HIS A 40 11.65 10.01 4.82
CA HIS A 40 11.08 8.84 5.49
C HIS A 40 10.52 9.31 6.84
N PRO A 41 9.44 8.70 7.35
CA PRO A 41 8.66 7.59 6.80
C PRO A 41 7.61 8.05 5.74
N ARG A 42 7.21 7.13 4.85
CA ARG A 42 6.31 7.40 3.71
C ARG A 42 5.15 6.42 3.56
N LEU A 43 5.05 5.43 4.43
CA LEU A 43 4.13 4.32 4.31
C LEU A 43 3.44 4.05 5.64
N MET A 44 2.13 3.83 5.59
CA MET A 44 1.21 3.46 6.69
C MET A 44 1.06 4.47 7.84
N LEU A 45 2.15 5.00 8.39
CA LEU A 45 2.13 5.86 9.57
C LEU A 45 3.14 6.98 9.40
N LEU A 46 2.68 8.21 9.15
CA LEU A 46 3.57 9.38 9.06
C LEU A 46 3.93 9.89 10.46
N ASP A 47 4.85 10.85 10.55
CA ASP A 47 5.28 11.38 11.84
C ASP A 47 4.19 12.22 12.52
N ASP A 48 3.39 12.95 11.73
CA ASP A 48 2.28 13.72 12.27
C ASP A 48 1.13 12.81 12.73
N ASP A 49 0.87 11.71 12.02
CA ASP A 49 -0.08 10.68 12.45
C ASP A 49 0.37 10.02 13.77
N LEU A 50 1.66 9.70 13.89
CA LEU A 50 2.23 9.14 15.12
C LEU A 50 2.10 10.12 16.30
N LYS A 51 2.34 11.42 16.10
CA LYS A 51 2.10 12.45 17.12
C LYS A 51 0.61 12.48 17.51
N GLY A 52 -0.29 12.35 16.53
CA GLY A 52 -1.73 12.26 16.77
C GLY A 52 -2.10 11.06 17.64
N LEU A 53 -1.62 9.87 17.28
CA LEU A 53 -1.86 8.64 18.05
C LEU A 53 -1.36 8.76 19.50
N ARG A 54 -0.19 9.36 19.73
CA ARG A 54 0.33 9.56 21.09
C ARG A 54 -0.57 10.43 21.96
N ARG A 55 -1.22 11.45 21.39
CA ARG A 55 -2.16 12.31 22.13
C ARG A 55 -3.45 11.56 22.47
N LEU A 56 -3.88 10.66 21.59
CA LEU A 56 -5.10 9.88 21.77
C LEU A 56 -4.90 8.66 22.69
N HIS A 57 -3.67 8.17 22.80
CA HIS A 57 -3.32 6.94 23.53
C HIS A 57 -3.92 6.90 24.94
N ASP A 58 -3.80 7.99 25.71
CA ASP A 58 -4.24 8.02 27.12
C ASP A 58 -5.77 8.18 27.26
N GLN A 59 -6.48 8.40 26.15
CA GLN A 59 -7.92 8.64 26.10
C GLN A 59 -8.68 7.48 25.48
N ASP A 60 -8.00 6.59 24.76
CA ASP A 60 -8.58 5.47 24.04
C ASP A 60 -7.99 4.14 24.54
N VAL A 61 -8.79 3.43 25.34
CA VAL A 61 -8.44 2.14 25.92
C VAL A 61 -8.11 1.08 24.87
N MET A 62 -8.74 1.13 23.68
CA MET A 62 -8.44 0.19 22.61
C MET A 62 -7.08 0.51 21.99
N LEU A 63 -6.78 1.79 21.78
CA LEU A 63 -5.47 2.22 21.29
C LEU A 63 -4.35 1.88 22.27
N GLU A 64 -4.55 2.16 23.56
CA GLU A 64 -3.62 1.77 24.63
C GLU A 64 -3.32 0.27 24.57
N ARG A 65 -4.37 -0.56 24.50
CA ARG A 65 -4.22 -2.02 24.39
C ARG A 65 -3.45 -2.43 23.14
N CYS A 66 -3.79 -1.87 21.98
CA CYS A 66 -3.10 -2.17 20.72
C CYS A 66 -1.61 -1.82 20.78
N VAL A 67 -1.27 -0.67 21.36
CA VAL A 67 0.13 -0.24 21.55
C VAL A 67 0.85 -1.19 22.49
N LYS A 68 0.27 -1.49 23.65
CA LYS A 68 0.83 -2.44 24.61
C LYS A 68 1.11 -3.80 23.99
N GLU A 69 0.11 -4.39 23.32
CA GLU A 69 0.25 -5.71 22.66
C GLU A 69 1.33 -5.69 21.57
N THR A 70 1.46 -4.58 20.84
CA THR A 70 2.51 -4.40 19.82
C THR A 70 3.90 -4.34 20.44
N LEU A 71 4.08 -3.62 21.55
CA LEU A 71 5.35 -3.53 22.27
C LEU A 71 5.74 -4.90 22.85
N GLU A 72 4.81 -5.61 23.47
CA GLU A 72 5.05 -6.96 23.96
C GLU A 72 5.40 -7.93 22.82
N GLN A 73 4.77 -7.78 21.65
CA GLN A 73 5.12 -8.58 20.48
C GLN A 73 6.53 -8.27 19.97
N ALA A 74 6.93 -6.98 19.94
CA ALA A 74 8.28 -6.58 19.56
C ALA A 74 9.34 -7.17 20.52
N ASP A 75 9.09 -7.13 21.84
CA ASP A 75 9.96 -7.76 22.83
C ASP A 75 10.07 -9.29 22.61
N ARG A 76 8.94 -9.96 22.32
CA ARG A 76 8.96 -11.38 21.95
C ARG A 76 9.78 -11.62 20.69
N ASP A 77 9.62 -10.80 19.66
CA ASP A 77 10.32 -10.95 18.38
C ASP A 77 11.83 -10.82 18.51
N MET A 78 12.33 -9.96 19.42
CA MET A 78 13.75 -9.82 19.77
C MET A 78 14.34 -11.08 20.40
N SER A 79 13.54 -11.84 21.14
CA SER A 79 13.98 -13.11 21.76
C SER A 79 14.01 -14.29 20.79
N GLN A 80 13.40 -14.15 19.61
CA GLN A 80 13.30 -15.22 18.64
C GLN A 80 14.60 -15.37 17.85
N PRO A 81 14.95 -16.60 17.41
CA PRO A 81 16.08 -16.79 16.52
C PRO A 81 15.86 -16.06 15.19
N MET A 82 16.97 -15.62 14.58
CA MET A 82 16.98 -15.00 13.26
C MET A 82 16.32 -15.92 12.23
N LEU A 83 15.45 -15.35 11.39
CA LEU A 83 14.79 -16.10 10.33
C LEU A 83 15.80 -16.47 9.25
N THR A 84 15.84 -17.76 8.91
CA THR A 84 16.64 -18.27 7.79
C THR A 84 15.77 -18.44 6.56
N TYR A 85 16.34 -18.23 5.37
CA TYR A 85 15.70 -18.62 4.12
C TYR A 85 15.40 -20.12 4.14
N ARG A 86 14.11 -20.48 4.13
CA ARG A 86 13.66 -21.87 4.16
C ARG A 86 12.40 -22.03 3.31
N LYS A 87 12.47 -22.92 2.33
CA LYS A 87 11.31 -23.30 1.52
C LYS A 87 10.73 -24.63 1.98
N ILE A 88 9.40 -24.75 1.90
CA ILE A 88 8.68 -26.02 2.04
C ILE A 88 8.10 -26.34 0.67
N GLY A 89 8.77 -27.22 -0.08
CA GLY A 89 8.51 -27.40 -1.52
C GLY A 89 8.68 -26.06 -2.26
N PRO A 90 7.67 -25.56 -3.00
CA PRO A 90 7.74 -24.25 -3.65
C PRO A 90 7.45 -23.07 -2.71
N ARG A 91 6.99 -23.30 -1.47
CA ARG A 91 6.42 -22.26 -0.61
C ARG A 91 7.49 -21.58 0.24
N LEU A 92 7.58 -20.25 0.12
CA LEU A 92 8.40 -19.36 0.98
C LEU A 92 7.55 -18.42 1.84
N LEU A 93 6.26 -18.28 1.51
CA LEU A 93 5.38 -17.23 2.03
C LEU A 93 5.30 -17.18 3.55
N SER A 94 5.38 -18.33 4.25
CA SER A 94 5.37 -18.36 5.71
C SER A 94 6.57 -17.61 6.31
N VAL A 95 7.78 -17.85 5.78
CA VAL A 95 9.00 -17.16 6.22
C VAL A 95 8.94 -15.67 5.89
N SER A 96 8.50 -15.32 4.68
CA SER A 96 8.35 -13.90 4.28
C SER A 96 7.34 -13.16 5.15
N ARG A 97 6.21 -13.78 5.49
CA ARG A 97 5.20 -13.19 6.39
C ARG A 97 5.73 -13.04 7.81
N ALA A 98 6.45 -14.05 8.32
CA ALA A 98 7.09 -13.95 9.63
C ALA A 98 8.09 -12.78 9.67
N ALA A 99 8.91 -12.62 8.62
CA ALA A 99 9.84 -11.50 8.53
C ALA A 99 9.12 -10.16 8.50
N MET A 100 8.08 -10.03 7.66
CA MET A 100 7.27 -8.82 7.56
C MET A 100 6.61 -8.44 8.89
N ASN A 101 6.00 -9.41 9.59
CA ASN A 101 5.35 -9.17 10.87
C ASN A 101 6.34 -8.68 11.94
N ARG A 102 7.54 -9.30 12.02
CA ARG A 102 8.60 -8.85 12.93
C ARG A 102 9.08 -7.45 12.59
N MET A 103 9.27 -7.13 11.31
CA MET A 103 9.68 -5.78 10.91
C MET A 103 8.63 -4.73 11.28
N TYR A 104 7.34 -5.05 11.21
CA TYR A 104 6.30 -4.11 11.60
C TYR A 104 6.21 -3.91 13.12
N SER A 105 6.23 -4.98 13.92
CA SER A 105 6.20 -4.85 15.38
C SER A 105 7.41 -4.08 15.90
N LEU A 106 8.61 -4.44 15.45
CA LEU A 106 9.87 -3.77 15.81
C LEU A 106 9.89 -2.31 15.33
N GLY A 107 9.51 -2.06 14.07
CA GLY A 107 9.49 -0.70 13.51
C GLY A 107 8.51 0.22 14.22
N VAL A 108 7.32 -0.26 14.58
CA VAL A 108 6.36 0.51 15.39
C VAL A 108 6.90 0.71 16.81
N ALA A 109 7.45 -0.31 17.44
CA ALA A 109 8.02 -0.20 18.79
C ALA A 109 9.16 0.82 18.85
N TYR A 110 10.07 0.79 17.88
CA TYR A 110 11.14 1.78 17.73
C TYR A 110 10.57 3.19 17.61
N ARG A 111 9.64 3.41 16.68
CA ARG A 111 9.06 4.75 16.47
C ARG A 111 8.22 5.22 17.65
N TRP A 112 7.58 4.30 18.38
CA TRP A 112 6.75 4.61 19.55
C TRP A 112 7.59 4.88 20.80
N THR A 113 8.75 4.25 20.98
CA THR A 113 9.54 4.38 22.22
C THR A 113 10.80 5.23 22.04
N GLY A 114 11.36 5.27 20.83
CA GLY A 114 12.70 5.80 20.57
C GLY A 114 13.83 4.87 21.01
N ASP A 115 13.53 3.66 21.50
CA ASP A 115 14.52 2.73 22.02
C ASP A 115 15.26 2.01 20.88
N GLN A 116 16.57 2.25 20.79
CA GLN A 116 17.44 1.72 19.75
C GLN A 116 17.51 0.19 19.72
N LYS A 117 17.14 -0.51 20.79
CA LYS A 117 17.13 -1.99 20.79
C LYS A 117 16.19 -2.58 19.74
N TYR A 118 15.19 -1.83 19.28
CA TYR A 118 14.22 -2.27 18.26
C TYR A 118 14.59 -1.87 16.82
N ALA A 119 15.67 -1.11 16.62
CA ALA A 119 16.05 -0.54 15.32
C ALA A 119 16.91 -1.47 14.45
#